data_AF-A0A957UDQ7-F1
#
_entry.id   AF-A0A957UDQ7-F1
#
_cell.length_a   1.000
_cell.length_b   1.000
_cell.length_c   1.000
_cell.angle_alpha   90.00
_cell.angle_beta   90.00
_cell.angle_gamma   90.00
#
_symmetry.space_group_name_H-M   'P 1'
#
loop_
_entity.id
_entity.type
_entity.pdbx_description
1 polymer ?
#
loop_
_entity_poly.entity_id
_entity_poly.type
_entity_poly.pdbx_seq_one_letter_code
_entity_poly.pdbx_strand_id
1 'polypeptide(L)'
;MLDIDRANEIALDRMMSARPILRTVARAGDVIPGMGERTLLHAGPPITWERASGPMRGAIVGACIFEGWAADAAAAEALVTAGEVTLEPCHHHGAVGPMAGVTSPSMMVYVVENVTHGNKAFSNLN
;
A
#
# COMPACT_ATOMS: atom_id res chain seq x y z
N MET A 1 9.37 -18.39 -29.82
CA MET A 1 10.39 -18.28 -28.77
C MET A 1 10.37 -16.83 -28.30
N LEU A 2 10.32 -16.57 -27.00
CA LEU A 2 10.35 -15.20 -26.48
C LEU A 2 11.77 -14.65 -26.69
N ASP A 3 11.88 -13.45 -27.26
CA ASP A 3 13.15 -12.73 -27.38
C ASP A 3 13.42 -11.97 -26.08
N ILE A 4 14.33 -12.49 -25.27
CA ILE A 4 14.63 -11.96 -23.93
C ILE A 4 15.33 -10.60 -24.04
N ASP A 5 16.24 -10.42 -24.99
CA ASP A 5 17.00 -9.19 -25.15
C ASP A 5 16.06 -8.05 -25.52
N ARG A 6 15.17 -8.30 -26.48
CA ARG A 6 14.12 -7.33 -26.84
C ARG A 6 13.17 -7.02 -25.69
N ALA A 7 12.78 -8.01 -24.89
CA ALA A 7 11.91 -7.78 -23.72
C ALA A 7 12.59 -6.91 -22.65
N ASN A 8 13.90 -7.11 -22.44
CA ASN A 8 14.70 -6.33 -21.50
C ASN A 8 14.89 -4.88 -21.96
N GLU A 9 15.15 -4.67 -23.26
CA GLU A 9 15.23 -3.32 -23.84
C GLU A 9 13.95 -2.54 -23.59
N ILE A 10 12.79 -3.13 -23.86
CA ILE A 10 11.48 -2.50 -23.63
C ILE A 10 11.27 -2.17 -22.14
N ALA A 11 11.66 -3.07 -21.23
CA ALA A 11 11.50 -2.86 -19.79
C ALA A 11 12.40 -1.72 -19.29
N LEU A 12 13.68 -1.70 -19.71
CA LEU A 12 14.64 -0.67 -19.37
C LEU A 12 14.19 0.70 -19.91
N ASP A 13 13.79 0.76 -21.17
CA ASP A 13 13.33 2.00 -21.80
C ASP A 13 12.12 2.58 -21.09
N ARG A 14 11.15 1.74 -20.72
CA ARG A 14 9.97 2.19 -19.94
C ARG A 14 10.35 2.74 -18.58
N MET A 15 11.29 2.11 -17.88
CA MET A 15 11.77 2.57 -16.58
C MET A 15 12.54 3.89 -16.70
N MET A 16 13.47 3.99 -17.65
CA MET A 16 14.35 5.15 -17.81
C MET A 16 13.63 6.37 -18.40
N SER A 17 12.61 6.17 -19.23
CA SER A 17 11.81 7.26 -19.83
C SER A 17 10.67 7.76 -18.92
N ALA A 18 10.48 7.15 -17.75
CA ALA A 18 9.41 7.55 -16.84
C ALA A 18 9.59 8.99 -16.35
N ARG A 19 8.50 9.74 -16.29
CA ARG A 19 8.46 11.12 -15.78
C ARG A 19 7.43 11.22 -14.65
N PRO A 20 7.76 10.80 -13.42
CA PRO A 20 6.86 10.85 -12.28
C PRO A 20 6.66 12.31 -11.83
N ILE A 21 5.40 12.76 -11.79
CA ILE A 21 5.00 14.07 -11.29
C ILE A 21 4.08 13.87 -10.09
N LEU A 22 4.42 14.50 -8.96
CA LEU A 22 3.50 14.60 -7.84
C LEU A 22 2.33 15.49 -8.23
N ARG A 23 1.12 14.92 -8.29
CA ARG A 23 -0.09 15.64 -8.69
C ARG A 23 -0.82 16.26 -7.51
N THR A 24 -0.96 15.51 -6.42
CA THR A 24 -1.71 15.94 -5.24
C THR A 24 -1.41 15.04 -4.05
N VAL A 25 -1.99 15.40 -2.91
CA VAL A 25 -2.16 14.53 -1.74
C VAL A 25 -3.65 14.28 -1.55
N ALA A 26 -4.05 13.04 -1.32
CA ALA A 26 -5.46 12.65 -1.12
C ALA A 26 -5.57 11.51 -0.11
N ARG A 27 -6.79 11.22 0.38
CA ARG A 27 -7.01 10.04 1.24
C ARG A 27 -6.81 8.77 0.43
N ALA A 28 -6.18 7.77 1.04
CA ALA A 28 -5.86 6.50 0.40
C ALA A 28 -7.10 5.83 -0.19
N GLY A 29 -8.20 5.76 0.58
CA GLY A 29 -9.45 5.12 0.16
C GLY A 29 -10.12 5.79 -1.04
N ASP A 30 -9.83 7.08 -1.30
CA ASP A 30 -10.43 7.82 -2.43
C ASP A 30 -9.67 7.57 -3.74
N VAL A 31 -8.39 7.19 -3.68
CA VAL A 31 -7.49 7.21 -4.85
C VAL A 31 -6.76 5.92 -5.14
N ILE A 32 -6.58 5.03 -4.15
CA ILE A 32 -5.88 3.76 -4.34
C ILE A 32 -6.86 2.72 -4.91
N PRO A 33 -6.60 2.16 -6.13
CA PRO A 33 -7.48 1.18 -6.75
C PRO A 33 -7.62 -0.09 -5.89
N GLY A 34 -8.86 -0.54 -5.71
CA GLY A 34 -9.16 -1.79 -4.99
C GLY A 34 -8.98 -1.72 -3.48
N MET A 35 -8.71 -0.55 -2.89
CA MET A 35 -8.67 -0.39 -1.44
C MET A 35 -10.10 -0.41 -0.87
N GLY A 36 -10.43 -1.44 -0.08
CA GLY A 36 -11.72 -1.57 0.59
C GLY A 36 -11.82 -0.75 1.89
N GLU A 37 -13.04 -0.65 2.42
CA GLU A 37 -13.35 0.14 3.63
C GLU A 37 -12.58 -0.34 4.89
N ARG A 38 -12.30 -1.65 4.99
CA ARG A 38 -11.50 -2.26 6.07
C ARG A 38 -10.25 -2.96 5.53
N THR A 39 -9.58 -2.33 4.58
CA THR A 39 -8.30 -2.80 4.04
C THR A 39 -7.16 -1.98 4.62
N LEU A 40 -6.16 -2.65 5.17
CA LEU A 40 -4.86 -2.07 5.51
C LEU A 40 -3.81 -2.58 4.53
N LEU A 41 -3.16 -1.64 3.86
CA LEU A 41 -1.99 -1.98 3.06
C LEU A 41 -0.75 -2.10 3.94
N HIS A 42 0.23 -2.90 3.54
CA HIS A 42 1.50 -3.04 4.25
C HIS A 42 2.72 -3.17 3.31
N ALA A 43 3.92 -2.90 3.83
CA ALA A 43 5.16 -3.12 3.10
C ALA A 43 5.47 -4.62 2.93
N GLY A 44 6.24 -4.95 1.89
CA GLY A 44 6.71 -6.32 1.63
C GLY A 44 5.72 -7.20 0.84
N PRO A 45 6.00 -8.52 0.73
CA PRO A 45 5.12 -9.49 0.08
C PRO A 45 3.94 -9.89 0.99
N PRO A 46 2.93 -10.65 0.48
CA PRO A 46 1.80 -11.12 1.29
C PRO A 46 2.24 -11.77 2.60
N ILE A 47 1.62 -11.34 3.71
CA ILE A 47 1.94 -11.81 5.05
C ILE A 47 0.66 -11.96 5.89
N THR A 48 0.63 -13.00 6.73
CA THR A 48 -0.45 -13.17 7.72
C THR A 48 -0.09 -12.47 9.02
N TRP A 49 -1.08 -12.22 9.88
CA TRP A 49 -0.88 -11.62 11.21
C TRP A 49 0.16 -12.39 12.04
N GLU A 50 0.09 -13.72 12.06
CA GLU A 50 0.96 -14.60 12.85
C GLU A 50 2.42 -14.51 12.43
N ARG A 51 2.67 -14.15 11.17
CA ARG A 51 4.01 -14.00 10.60
C ARG A 51 4.52 -12.57 10.64
N ALA A 52 3.65 -11.59 10.85
CA ALA A 52 4.02 -10.20 10.95
C ALA A 52 4.96 -9.96 12.16
N SER A 53 5.95 -9.10 11.97
CA SER A 53 6.86 -8.68 13.05
C SER A 53 6.14 -7.83 14.08
N GLY A 54 6.69 -7.72 15.30
CA GLY A 54 6.14 -6.86 16.35
C GLY A 54 5.87 -5.41 15.89
N PRO A 55 6.82 -4.73 15.22
CA PRO A 55 6.58 -3.38 14.69
C PRO A 55 5.46 -3.31 13.65
N MET A 56 5.36 -4.29 12.75
CA MET A 56 4.27 -4.33 11.75
C MET A 56 2.91 -4.53 12.42
N ARG A 57 2.82 -5.44 13.40
CA ARG A 57 1.60 -5.62 14.21
C ARG A 57 1.21 -4.35 14.95
N GLY A 58 2.17 -3.66 15.56
CA GLY A 58 1.95 -2.38 16.23
C GLY A 58 1.39 -1.31 15.28
N ALA A 59 1.92 -1.24 14.05
CA ALA A 59 1.43 -0.31 13.04
C ALA A 59 0.01 -0.66 12.57
N ILE A 60 -0.31 -1.94 12.36
CA ILE A 60 -1.65 -2.43 12.02
C ILE A 60 -2.65 -2.07 13.12
N VAL A 61 -2.30 -2.34 14.38
CA VAL A 61 -3.13 -1.99 15.55
C VAL A 61 -3.38 -0.49 15.62
N GLY A 62 -2.32 0.31 15.47
CA GLY A 62 -2.43 1.77 15.45
C GLY A 62 -3.35 2.26 14.35
N ALA A 63 -3.28 1.66 13.16
CA ALA A 63 -4.16 1.99 12.04
C ALA A 63 -5.63 1.62 12.32
N CYS A 64 -5.92 0.45 12.91
CA CYS A 64 -7.28 0.09 13.31
C CYS A 64 -7.89 1.07 14.30
N ILE A 65 -7.09 1.56 15.27
CA ILE A 65 -7.54 2.56 16.25
C ILE A 65 -7.72 3.92 15.58
N PHE A 66 -6.80 4.32 14.71
CA PHE A 66 -6.88 5.58 13.95
C PHE A 66 -8.14 5.67 13.09
N GLU A 67 -8.51 4.58 12.42
CA GLU A 67 -9.75 4.49 11.64
C GLU A 67 -11.01 4.35 12.51
N GLY A 68 -10.86 4.24 13.83
CA GLY A 68 -11.96 4.08 14.76
C GLY A 68 -12.63 2.69 14.71
N TRP A 69 -11.97 1.69 14.12
CA TRP A 69 -12.49 0.32 14.08
C TRP A 69 -12.38 -0.38 15.43
N ALA A 70 -11.39 0.00 16.24
CA ALA A 70 -11.14 -0.56 17.55
C ALA A 70 -10.90 0.54 18.60
N ALA A 71 -11.37 0.29 19.83
CA ALA A 71 -11.16 1.22 20.95
C ALA A 71 -9.76 1.12 21.57
N ASP A 72 -9.12 -0.05 21.44
CA ASP A 72 -7.82 -0.34 22.02
C ASP A 72 -7.08 -1.45 21.24
N ALA A 73 -5.86 -1.77 21.69
CA ALA A 73 -5.00 -2.74 21.04
C ALA A 73 -5.58 -4.17 21.04
N ALA A 74 -6.25 -4.57 22.12
CA ALA A 74 -6.82 -5.91 22.22
C ALA A 74 -8.01 -6.08 21.27
N ALA A 75 -8.88 -5.06 21.17
CA ALA A 75 -9.96 -5.02 20.20
C ALA A 75 -9.44 -5.02 18.76
N ALA A 76 -8.37 -4.27 18.47
CA ALA A 76 -7.76 -4.23 17.14
C ALA A 76 -7.19 -5.60 16.72
N GLU A 77 -6.46 -6.27 17.62
CA GLU A 77 -5.94 -7.62 17.35
C GLU A 77 -7.07 -8.63 17.14
N ALA A 78 -8.15 -8.54 17.92
CA ALA A 78 -9.32 -9.40 17.74
C ALA A 78 -9.96 -9.24 16.35
N LEU A 79 -10.11 -8.01 15.84
CA LEU A 79 -10.63 -7.77 14.50
C LEU A 79 -9.74 -8.35 13.40
N VAL A 80 -8.42 -8.14 13.51
CA VAL A 80 -7.47 -8.64 12.50
C VAL A 80 -7.42 -10.16 12.50
N THR A 81 -7.38 -10.78 13.68
CA THR A 81 -7.34 -12.26 13.79
C THR A 81 -8.67 -12.92 13.45
N ALA A 82 -9.80 -12.21 13.60
CA ALA A 82 -11.11 -12.66 13.12
C ALA A 82 -11.26 -12.54 11.58
N GLY A 83 -10.30 -11.91 10.88
CA GLY A 83 -10.38 -11.67 9.45
C GLY A 83 -11.31 -10.54 9.04
N GLU A 84 -11.72 -9.68 10.00
CA GLU A 84 -12.56 -8.50 9.72
C GLU A 84 -11.79 -7.32 9.11
N VAL A 85 -10.45 -7.38 9.15
CA VAL A 85 -9.55 -6.44 8.51
C VAL A 85 -8.71 -7.18 7.48
N THR A 86 -8.79 -6.73 6.23
CA THR A 86 -8.00 -7.30 5.13
C THR A 86 -6.60 -6.69 5.14
N LEU A 87 -5.57 -7.54 5.09
CA LEU A 87 -4.17 -7.13 5.00
C LEU A 87 -3.64 -7.41 3.60
N GLU A 88 -3.24 -6.38 2.86
CA GLU A 88 -2.72 -6.53 1.50
C GLU A 88 -1.38 -5.81 1.28
N PRO A 89 -0.48 -6.34 0.44
CA PRO A 89 0.74 -5.63 0.08
C PRO A 89 0.45 -4.35 -0.68
N CYS A 90 1.15 -3.25 -0.34
CA CYS A 90 1.04 -2.00 -1.10
C CYS A 90 1.27 -2.21 -2.63
N HIS A 91 2.21 -3.10 -2.99
CA HIS A 91 2.59 -3.37 -4.38
C HIS A 91 1.46 -3.96 -5.23
N HIS A 92 0.45 -4.59 -4.63
CA HIS A 92 -0.73 -5.08 -5.37
C HIS A 92 -1.65 -3.94 -5.82
N HIS A 93 -1.53 -2.76 -5.20
CA HIS A 93 -2.40 -1.60 -5.44
C HIS A 93 -1.66 -0.42 -6.06
N GLY A 94 -0.47 -0.65 -6.63
CA GLY A 94 0.37 0.41 -7.17
C GLY A 94 0.88 1.37 -6.09
N ALA A 95 0.92 0.94 -4.83
CA ALA A 95 1.41 1.73 -3.72
C ALA A 95 2.74 1.19 -3.19
N VAL A 96 3.45 2.02 -2.42
CA VAL A 96 4.61 1.65 -1.62
C VAL A 96 4.49 2.28 -0.23
N GLY A 97 5.09 1.64 0.78
CA GLY A 97 5.09 2.16 2.15
C GLY A 97 6.47 1.97 2.78
N PRO A 98 7.05 2.99 3.44
CA PRO A 98 8.32 2.87 4.13
C PRO A 98 8.16 2.08 5.44
N MET A 99 9.21 1.33 5.81
CA MET A 99 9.27 0.57 7.07
C MET A 99 8.14 -0.47 7.19
N ALA A 100 7.20 -0.32 8.15
CA ALA A 100 6.01 -1.17 8.24
C ALA A 100 5.07 -0.96 7.05
N GLY A 101 5.09 0.24 6.46
CA GLY A 101 4.32 0.61 5.28
C GLY A 101 2.81 0.57 5.46
N VAL A 102 2.32 0.59 6.70
CA VAL A 102 0.89 0.50 6.97
C VAL A 102 0.19 1.75 6.43
N THR A 103 -0.81 1.54 5.58
CA THR A 103 -1.65 2.60 5.01
C THR A 103 -3.11 2.20 5.16
N SER A 104 -3.89 3.03 5.85
CA SER A 104 -5.33 2.85 6.05
C SER A 104 -6.16 3.83 5.21
N PRO A 105 -7.47 3.59 5.00
CA PRO A 105 -8.26 4.36 4.03
C PRO A 105 -8.28 5.87 4.28
N SER A 106 -8.29 6.31 5.54
CA SER A 106 -8.31 7.73 5.92
C SER A 106 -6.93 8.38 5.96
N MET A 107 -5.84 7.61 5.83
CA MET A 107 -4.48 8.17 5.74
C MET A 107 -4.27 8.91 4.43
N MET A 108 -3.47 9.97 4.48
CA MET A 108 -3.10 10.74 3.30
C MET A 108 -1.96 10.08 2.53
N VAL A 109 -2.05 10.11 1.20
CA VAL A 109 -1.05 9.56 0.28
C VAL A 109 -0.69 10.57 -0.80
N TYR A 110 0.58 10.56 -1.22
CA TYR A 110 1.00 11.18 -2.46
C TYR A 110 0.37 10.45 -3.66
N VAL A 111 -0.20 11.21 -4.60
CA VAL A 111 -0.65 10.69 -5.89
C VAL A 111 0.39 11.10 -6.94
N VAL A 112 1.18 10.14 -7.40
CA VAL A 112 2.23 10.34 -8.40
C VAL A 112 1.77 9.77 -9.73
N GLU A 113 1.87 10.56 -10.79
CA GLU A 113 1.53 10.13 -12.14
C GLU A 113 2.78 10.13 -13.01
N ASN A 114 3.03 9.03 -13.72
CA ASN A 114 4.03 8.97 -14.77
C ASN A 114 3.45 9.55 -16.06
N VAL A 115 3.76 10.80 -16.39
CA VAL A 115 3.15 11.48 -17.55
C VAL A 115 3.60 10.93 -18.90
N THR A 116 4.66 10.10 -18.93
CA THR A 116 5.11 9.43 -20.16
C THR A 116 4.22 8.24 -20.52
N HIS A 117 3.80 7.44 -19.51
CA HIS A 117 3.12 6.15 -19.72
C HIS A 117 1.73 6.06 -19.07
N GLY A 118 1.28 7.10 -18.37
CA GLY A 118 -0.07 7.24 -17.80
C GLY A 118 -0.34 6.46 -16.51
N ASN A 119 0.59 5.61 -16.04
CA ASN A 119 0.41 4.87 -14.80
C ASN A 119 0.55 5.77 -13.56
N LYS A 120 -0.12 5.38 -12.47
CA LYS A 120 -0.04 6.08 -11.18
C LYS A 120 0.66 5.21 -10.13
N ALA A 121 1.24 5.86 -9.14
CA ALA A 121 1.77 5.24 -7.94
C ALA A 121 1.43 6.06 -6.69
N PHE A 122 1.39 5.40 -5.54
CA PHE A 122 1.00 5.99 -4.26
C PHE A 122 2.01 5.71 -3.16
N SER A 123 2.15 6.64 -2.21
CA SER A 123 2.91 6.43 -0.98
C SER A 123 2.28 7.22 0.15
N ASN A 124 2.24 6.66 1.35
CA ASN A 124 1.87 7.42 2.54
C ASN A 124 2.89 8.55 2.82
N LEU A 125 2.49 9.47 3.70
CA LEU A 125 3.34 10.55 4.19
C LEU A 125 4.23 10.05 5.35
N ASN A 126 5.42 10.65 5.50
CA ASN A 126 6.31 10.43 6.65
C ASN A 126 5.87 11.23 7.88
#